data_AF-A0A535N3X1-F1
#
_entry.id   AF-A0A535N3X1-F1
#
_cell.length_a   1.000
_cell.length_b   1.000
_cell.length_c   1.000
_cell.angle_alpha   90.00
_cell.angle_beta   90.00
_cell.angle_gamma   90.00
#
_symmetry.space_group_name_H-M   'P 1'
#
loop_
_entity.id
_entity.type
_entity.pdbx_description
1 polymer ?
#
loop_
_entity_poly.entity_id
_entity_poly.type
_entity_poly.pdbx_seq_one_letter_code
_entity_poly.pdbx_strand_id
1 'polypeptide(L)' 'MKVGPYRLASPVYVAPMAGVTDAPFRRLAREFGAGLACTEMISSEALVRRHPESFRLMDLRWDARPVSVQL' A
#
# COMPACT_ATOMS: atom_id res chain seq x y z
N MET A 1 12.52 -12.49 0.14
CA MET A 1 12.74 -11.55 1.27
C MET A 1 11.73 -11.84 2.39
N LYS A 2 12.05 -11.55 3.66
CA LYS A 2 11.15 -11.76 4.81
C LYS A 2 10.92 -10.43 5.54
N VAL A 3 9.67 -10.10 5.87
CA VAL A 3 9.27 -8.93 6.65
C VAL A 3 8.37 -9.40 7.79
N GLY A 4 8.87 -9.39 9.02
CA GLY A 4 8.17 -9.98 10.18
C GLY A 4 7.78 -11.44 9.89
N PRO A 5 6.50 -11.82 10.04
CA PRO A 5 6.04 -13.18 9.73
C PRO A 5 5.83 -13.44 8.23
N TYR A 6 5.90 -12.41 7.38
CA TYR A 6 5.56 -12.52 5.96
C TYR A 6 6.77 -12.87 5.10
N ARG A 7 6.60 -13.85 4.22
CA ARG A 7 7.55 -14.16 3.14
C ARG A 7 7.03 -13.53 1.85
N LEU A 8 7.81 -12.62 1.27
CA LEU A 8 7.45 -11.94 0.02
C LEU A 8 7.82 -12.79 -1.19
N ALA A 9 6.97 -12.77 -2.22
CA ALA A 9 7.19 -13.50 -3.47
C ALA A 9 8.44 -13.04 -4.23
N SER A 10 8.79 -11.76 -4.10
CA SER A 10 10.02 -11.18 -4.66
C SER A 10 10.65 -10.18 -3.67
N PRO A 11 11.93 -9.81 -3.85
CA PRO A 11 12.56 -8.75 -3.06
C PRO A 11 12.25 -7.34 -3.58
N VAL A 12 11.34 -7.19 -4.54
CA VAL A 12 10.97 -5.90 -5.14
C VAL A 12 9.72 -5.36 -4.44
N TYR A 13 9.74 -4.07 -4.09
CA TYR A 13 8.60 -3.38 -3.52
C TYR A 13 8.26 -2.14 -4.33
N VAL A 14 6.96 -1.86 -4.43
CA VAL A 14 6.47 -0.62 -5.03
C VAL A 14 6.61 0.51 -4.03
N ALA A 15 7.36 1.54 -4.41
CA ALA A 15 7.49 2.76 -3.62
C ALA A 15 6.15 3.52 -3.59
N PRO A 16 5.81 4.14 -2.46
CA PRO A 16 4.60 4.94 -2.34
C PRO A 16 4.71 6.24 -3.15
N MET A 17 3.69 6.52 -3.96
CA MET A 17 3.68 7.68 -4.86
C MET A 17 2.26 8.26 -4.89
N ALA A 18 2.09 9.46 -4.36
CA ALA A 18 0.80 10.15 -4.34
C ALA A 18 0.25 10.35 -5.76
N GLY A 19 -1.03 10.04 -5.95
CA GLY A 19 -1.73 10.03 -7.23
C GLY A 19 -1.38 8.86 -8.15
N VAL A 20 -0.53 7.91 -7.73
CA VAL A 20 -0.05 6.81 -8.59
C VAL A 20 -0.30 5.45 -7.95
N THR A 21 0.09 5.24 -6.70
CA THR A 21 -0.02 3.93 -6.03
C THR A 21 -1.40 3.67 -5.43
N ASP A 22 -2.44 3.81 -6.24
CA ASP A 22 -3.82 3.49 -5.88
C ASP A 22 -4.08 1.97 -5.92
N ALA A 23 -5.30 1.54 -5.55
CA ALA A 23 -5.63 0.12 -5.46
C ALA A 23 -5.46 -0.65 -6.80
N PRO A 24 -5.98 -0.17 -7.95
CA PRO A 24 -5.73 -0.80 -9.24
C PRO A 24 -4.24 -0.93 -9.59
N PHE A 25 -3.45 0.13 -9.39
CA PHE A 25 -2.01 0.08 -9.67
C PHE A 25 -1.29 -0.95 -8.80
N ARG A 26 -1.56 -0.97 -7.50
CA ARG A 26 -0.93 -1.92 -6.56
C ARG A 26 -1.26 -3.36 -6.92
N ARG A 27 -2.51 -3.63 -7.33
CA ARG A 27 -2.92 -4.95 -7.83
C ARG A 27 -2.16 -5.35 -9.09
N LEU A 28 -2.06 -4.45 -10.06
CA LEU A 28 -1.34 -4.73 -11.29
C LEU A 28 0.14 -5.00 -11.02
N ALA A 29 0.80 -4.14 -10.24
CA ALA A 29 2.22 -4.31 -9.89
C ALA A 29 2.48 -5.67 -9.19
N ARG A 30 1.54 -6.12 -8.37
CA ARG A 30 1.54 -7.46 -7.75
C ARG A 30 1.43 -8.58 -8.76
N GLU A 31 0.52 -8.47 -9.74
CA GLU A 31 0.38 -9.41 -10.84
C GLU A 31 1.66 -9.49 -11.71
N PHE A 32 2.42 -8.40 -11.80
CA PHE A 32 3.74 -8.34 -12.45
C PHE A 32 4.94 -8.72 -11.55
N GLY A 33 4.69 -9.22 -10.34
CA GLY A 33 5.75 -9.81 -9.49
C GLY A 33 6.30 -8.90 -8.40
N ALA A 34 5.67 -7.76 -8.08
CA ALA A 34 6.01 -6.99 -6.89
C ALA A 34 5.71 -7.79 -5.61
N GLY A 35 6.74 -7.98 -4.79
CA GLY A 35 6.64 -8.72 -3.52
C GLY A 35 5.85 -7.95 -2.46
N LEU A 36 5.96 -6.62 -2.45
CA LEU A 36 5.20 -5.72 -1.59
C LEU A 36 4.72 -4.50 -2.37
N ALA A 37 3.53 -4.01 -2.02
CA ALA A 37 3.03 -2.72 -2.48
C ALA A 37 2.65 -1.84 -1.29
N CYS A 38 2.86 -0.54 -1.43
CA CYS A 38 2.52 0.47 -0.42
C CYS A 38 1.42 1.38 -0.94
N THR A 39 0.51 1.80 -0.06
CA THR A 39 -0.45 2.87 -0.36
C THR A 39 0.28 4.17 -0.69
N GLU A 40 -0.47 5.13 -1.25
CA GLU A 40 -0.06 6.53 -1.22
C GLU A 40 0.24 6.98 0.23
N MET A 41 1.02 8.06 0.36
CA MET A 41 1.26 8.69 1.66
C MET A 41 -0.04 9.28 2.20
N ILE A 42 -0.41 8.90 3.41
CA ILE A 42 -1.55 9.44 4.16
C ILE A 42 -1.02 10.40 5.20
N SER A 43 -1.57 11.61 5.30
CA SER A 43 -1.22 12.51 6.40
C SER A 43 -1.67 11.92 7.74
N SER A 44 -0.70 11.68 8.63
CA SER A 44 -0.94 11.30 10.03
C SER A 44 -1.88 12.28 10.75
N GLU A 45 -1.73 13.59 10.53
CA GLU A 45 -2.61 14.60 11.14
C GLU A 45 -4.05 14.49 10.61
N ALA A 46 -4.22 14.36 9.30
CA ALA A 46 -5.53 14.22 8.68
C ALA A 46 -6.23 12.93 9.16
N LEU A 47 -5.47 11.85 9.36
CA LEU A 47 -6.00 10.60 9.91
C LEU A 47 -6.49 10.76 11.37
N VAL A 48 -5.71 11.42 12.23
CA VAL A 48 -6.12 11.71 13.62
C VAL A 48 -7.38 12.59 13.66
N ARG A 49 -7.47 13.57 12.75
CA ARG A 49 -8.66 14.43 12.57
C ARG A 49 -9.82 13.74 11.84
N ARG A 50 -9.69 12.46 11.49
CA ARG A 50 -10.69 11.65 10.79
C ARG A 50 -11.13 12.23 9.45
N HIS A 51 -10.20 12.82 8.70
CA HIS A 51 -10.48 13.32 7.37
C HIS A 51 -10.91 12.16 6.45
N PRO A 52 -12.03 12.26 5.70
CA PRO A 52 -12.55 11.15 4.88
C PRO A 52 -11.53 10.60 3.87
N GLU A 53 -10.72 11.49 3.30
CA GLU A 53 -9.69 11.12 2.32
C GLU A 53 -8.63 10.16 2.90
N SER A 54 -8.25 10.31 4.17
CA SER A 54 -7.30 9.40 4.81
C SER A 54 -7.85 7.97 4.87
N PHE A 55 -9.15 7.81 5.12
CA PHE A 55 -9.81 6.50 5.11
C PHE A 55 -9.97 5.94 3.70
N ARG A 56 -10.18 6.80 2.70
CA ARG A 56 -10.20 6.39 1.28
C ARG A 56 -8.84 5.81 0.87
N LEU A 57 -7.75 6.50 1.21
CA LEU A 57 -6.38 6.06 0.93
C LEU A 57 -5.99 4.80 1.73
N MET A 58 -6.55 4.61 2.93
CA MET A 58 -6.39 3.40 3.75
C MET A 58 -7.35 2.26 3.38
N ASP A 59 -8.16 2.38 2.32
CA ASP A 59 -9.01 1.28 1.87
C ASP A 59 -8.19 0.20 1.16
N LEU A 60 -8.07 -0.96 1.82
CA LEU A 60 -7.25 -2.08 1.39
C LEU A 60 -8.08 -3.27 0.88
N ARG A 61 -9.39 -3.11 0.64
CA ARG A 61 -10.27 -4.23 0.25
C ARG A 61 -9.85 -4.91 -1.05
N TRP A 62 -9.12 -4.20 -1.92
CA TRP A 62 -8.65 -4.67 -3.22
C TRP A 62 -7.21 -5.21 -3.18
N ASP A 63 -6.52 -5.10 -2.04
CA ASP A 63 -5.11 -5.46 -1.91
C ASP A 63 -4.90 -6.91 -1.49
N ALA A 64 -3.98 -7.58 -2.19
CA ALA A 64 -3.41 -8.82 -1.70
C ALA A 64 -2.56 -8.55 -0.44
N ARG A 65 -2.66 -9.43 0.56
CA ARG A 65 -1.82 -9.33 1.77
C ARG A 65 -0.46 -10.03 1.56
N PRO A 66 0.64 -9.51 2.12
CA PRO A 66 0.74 -8.29 2.95
C PRO A 66 0.69 -7.01 2.11
N VAL A 67 0.26 -5.88 2.67
CA VAL A 67 0.31 -4.54 2.04
C VAL A 67 0.79 -3.56 3.11
N SER A 68 1.58 -2.57 2.74
CA SER A 68 2.04 -1.53 3.66
C SER A 68 1.24 -0.25 3.50
N VAL A 69 1.09 0.48 4.60
CA VAL A 69 0.46 1.81 4.62
C VAL A 69 1.53 2.83 5.01
N GLN A 70 1.63 3.93 4.26
CA GLN A 70 2.52 5.04 4.60
C GLN A 70 1.73 6.16 5.26
N LEU A 71 2.25 6.65 6.40
CA LEU A 71 1.66 7.69 7.25
C LEU A 71 2.52 8.98 7.29
#